data_AF-A0A947A5J1-F1
#
_entry.id   AF-A0A947A5J1-F1
#
_cell.length_a   1.000
_cell.length_b   1.000
_cell.length_c   1.000
_cell.angle_alpha   90.00
_cell.angle_beta   90.00
_cell.angle_gamma   90.00
#
_symmetry.space_group_name_H-M   'P 1'
#
loop_
_entity.id
_entity.type
_entity.pdbx_description
1 polymer ?
#
loop_
_entity_poly.entity_id
_entity_poly.type
_entity_poly.pdbx_seq_one_letter_code
_entity_poly.pdbx_strand_id
1 'polypeptide(L)'
;MDNQENKFNYKIILAALVAVILGILIAFYYSYAQSSTRIGYLEEEKSLLVKDLTLMKTEVDRLSALNEVNEIELQDSRYRVQQLIDSVGRLNFTVNKLREYRKELRILEARYDSIKLKNNYFRYNNMQITQKYNDARELIEELRGESSSLAEAEALLRQKNKELSNELKIKSYLKMDNTEGSGFRLRGPRPIRTNKASTIEKLRGCVTIEADQSSGTMDKVIYFQFLGPNMR
;
A
#
# COMPACT_ATOMS: atom_id res chain seq x y z
N MET A 1 -9.31 77.86 -88.80
CA MET A 1 -8.21 77.78 -87.83
C MET A 1 -8.67 76.81 -86.76
N ASP A 2 -8.38 75.51 -86.89
CA ASP A 2 -9.04 74.50 -86.01
C ASP A 2 -8.26 73.18 -85.91
N ASN A 3 -6.95 73.23 -85.68
CA ASN A 3 -6.10 72.03 -85.55
C ASN A 3 -5.07 72.11 -84.41
N GLN A 4 -5.13 73.14 -83.56
CA GLN A 4 -4.16 73.36 -82.49
C GLN A 4 -4.71 73.04 -81.09
N GLU A 5 -6.03 72.99 -80.88
CA GLU A 5 -6.65 72.68 -79.58
C GLU A 5 -6.71 71.16 -79.27
N ASN A 6 -6.78 70.30 -80.30
CA ASN A 6 -6.88 68.84 -80.07
C ASN A 6 -5.56 68.17 -79.62
N LYS A 7 -4.38 68.75 -79.93
CA LYS A 7 -3.08 68.18 -79.54
C LYS A 7 -2.70 68.48 -78.08
N PHE A 8 -3.17 69.59 -77.50
CA PHE A 8 -2.91 69.91 -76.09
C PHE A 8 -3.83 69.11 -75.17
N ASN A 9 -5.10 68.94 -75.52
CA ASN A 9 -6.06 68.15 -74.73
C ASN A 9 -5.66 66.66 -74.65
N TYR A 10 -5.18 66.06 -75.73
CA TYR A 10 -4.73 64.66 -75.70
C TYR A 10 -3.49 64.43 -74.82
N LYS A 11 -2.52 65.35 -74.82
CA LYS A 11 -1.31 65.24 -73.97
C LYS A 11 -1.62 65.36 -72.49
N ILE A 12 -2.55 66.25 -72.12
CA ILE A 12 -2.97 66.45 -70.72
C ILE A 12 -3.76 65.22 -70.24
N ILE A 13 -4.67 64.69 -71.05
CA ILE A 13 -5.43 63.47 -70.73
C ILE A 13 -4.49 62.27 -70.59
N LEU A 14 -3.51 62.11 -71.48
CA LEU A 14 -2.55 61.00 -71.43
C LEU A 14 -1.62 61.10 -70.21
N ALA A 15 -1.15 62.30 -69.87
CA ALA A 15 -0.37 62.53 -68.66
C ALA A 15 -1.17 62.25 -67.38
N ALA A 16 -2.45 62.63 -67.34
CA ALA A 16 -3.34 62.31 -66.22
C ALA A 16 -3.59 60.80 -66.09
N LEU A 17 -3.76 60.09 -67.21
CA LEU A 17 -3.96 58.64 -67.23
C LEU A 17 -2.72 57.89 -66.72
N VAL A 18 -1.52 58.33 -67.13
CA VAL A 18 -0.25 57.78 -66.65
C VAL A 18 -0.05 58.05 -65.16
N ALA A 19 -0.40 59.25 -64.67
CA ALA A 19 -0.32 59.59 -63.25
C ALA A 19 -1.28 58.74 -62.39
N VAL A 20 -2.49 58.47 -62.88
CA VAL A 20 -3.46 57.58 -62.20
C VAL A 20 -2.95 56.14 -62.17
N ILE A 21 -2.39 55.63 -63.26
CA ILE A 21 -1.82 54.27 -63.31
C ILE A 21 -0.64 54.14 -62.34
N LEU A 22 0.26 55.14 -62.28
CA LEU A 22 1.36 55.16 -61.33
C LEU A 22 0.87 55.26 -59.88
N GLY A 23 -0.17 56.06 -59.62
CA GLY A 23 -0.81 56.14 -58.30
C GLY A 23 -1.41 54.80 -57.86
N ILE A 24 -2.07 54.08 -58.77
CA ILE A 24 -2.60 52.74 -58.51
C ILE A 24 -1.47 51.74 -58.25
N LEU A 25 -0.38 51.77 -59.03
CA LEU A 25 0.77 50.87 -58.85
C LEU A 25 1.49 51.10 -57.53
N ILE A 26 1.66 52.36 -57.11
CA ILE A 26 2.27 52.70 -55.80
C ILE A 26 1.35 52.27 -54.66
N ALA A 27 0.03 52.48 -54.77
CA ALA A 27 -0.95 52.01 -53.79
C ALA A 27 -0.98 50.47 -53.72
N PHE A 28 -0.88 49.79 -54.87
CA PHE A 28 -0.80 48.34 -54.95
C PHE A 28 0.50 47.81 -54.31
N TYR A 29 1.64 48.47 -54.55
CA TYR A 29 2.92 48.08 -53.97
C TYR A 29 2.93 48.22 -52.45
N TYR A 30 2.42 49.33 -51.90
CA TYR A 30 2.29 49.52 -50.45
C TYR A 30 1.32 48.51 -49.83
N SER A 31 0.17 48.27 -50.47
CA SER A 31 -0.81 47.29 -50.03
C SER A 31 -0.25 45.85 -50.08
N TYR A 32 0.51 45.52 -51.12
CA TYR A 32 1.13 44.21 -51.30
C TYR A 32 2.32 43.97 -50.35
N ALA A 33 3.13 44.99 -50.08
CA ALA A 33 4.23 44.92 -49.12
C ALA A 33 3.70 44.71 -47.68
N GLN A 34 2.65 45.43 -47.30
CA GLN A 34 2.01 45.27 -45.98
C GLN A 34 1.28 43.93 -45.84
N SER A 35 0.70 43.42 -46.93
CA SER A 35 0.10 42.08 -47.00
C SER A 35 1.16 40.97 -46.87
N SER A 36 2.26 41.07 -47.61
CA SER A 36 3.33 40.05 -47.59
C SER A 36 4.00 39.89 -46.23
N THR A 37 4.25 40.99 -45.51
CA THR A 37 4.79 40.92 -44.14
C THR A 37 3.81 40.29 -43.14
N ARG A 38 2.50 40.52 -43.31
CA ARG A 38 1.46 39.91 -42.47
C ARG A 38 1.29 38.43 -42.79
N ILE A 39 1.33 38.06 -44.06
CA ILE A 39 1.23 36.67 -44.53
C ILE A 39 2.44 35.87 -44.05
N GLY A 40 3.67 36.41 -44.17
CA GLY A 40 4.88 35.75 -43.69
C GLY A 40 4.88 35.50 -42.17
N TYR A 41 4.53 36.52 -41.37
CA TYR A 41 4.38 36.38 -39.92
C TYR A 41 3.32 35.35 -39.52
N LEU A 42 2.18 35.32 -40.23
CA LEU A 42 1.12 34.35 -39.99
C LEU A 42 1.53 32.92 -40.37
N GLU A 43 2.30 32.73 -41.45
CA GLU A 43 2.80 31.42 -41.88
C GLU A 43 3.85 30.87 -40.90
N GLU A 44 4.76 31.71 -40.42
CA GLU A 44 5.76 31.35 -39.41
C GLU A 44 5.09 31.01 -38.07
N GLU A 45 4.11 31.81 -37.64
CA GLU A 45 3.41 31.56 -36.37
C GLU A 45 2.50 30.33 -36.43
N LYS A 46 1.92 30.04 -37.60
CA LYS A 46 1.23 28.78 -37.88
C LYS A 46 2.18 27.59 -37.79
N SER A 47 3.38 27.69 -38.37
CA SER A 47 4.39 26.63 -38.30
C SER A 47 4.77 26.31 -36.86
N LEU A 48 5.00 27.34 -36.04
CA LEU A 48 5.28 27.19 -34.61
C LEU A 48 4.11 26.53 -33.86
N LEU A 49 2.88 27.00 -34.10
CA LEU A 49 1.70 26.44 -33.44
C LEU A 49 1.47 24.96 -33.79
N VAL A 50 1.67 24.58 -35.06
CA VAL A 50 1.58 23.18 -35.50
C VAL A 50 2.67 22.33 -34.84
N LYS A 51 3.88 22.87 -34.69
CA LYS A 51 4.99 22.20 -33.99
C LYS A 51 4.68 21.99 -32.51
N ASP A 52 4.16 22.99 -31.82
CA ASP A 52 3.81 22.89 -30.39
C ASP A 52 2.66 21.90 -30.17
N LEU A 53 1.63 21.95 -31.03
CA LEU A 53 0.52 20.98 -30.98
C LEU A 53 0.97 19.54 -31.26
N THR A 54 1.92 19.34 -32.18
CA THR A 54 2.48 18.01 -32.46
C THR A 54 3.33 17.49 -31.30
N LEU A 55 4.16 18.34 -30.68
CA LEU A 55 4.90 17.97 -29.47
C LEU A 55 3.94 17.58 -28.34
N MET A 56 2.89 18.37 -28.11
CA MET A 56 1.90 18.09 -27.07
C MET A 56 1.14 16.78 -27.35
N LYS A 57 0.81 16.48 -28.61
CA LYS A 57 0.22 15.19 -29.01
C LYS A 57 1.14 14.02 -28.63
N THR A 58 2.43 14.11 -28.95
CA THR A 58 3.39 13.03 -28.64
C THR A 58 3.53 12.78 -27.15
N GLU A 59 3.53 13.85 -26.35
CA GLU A 59 3.66 13.76 -24.90
C GLU A 59 2.40 13.18 -24.24
N VAL A 60 1.21 13.50 -24.77
CA VAL A 60 -0.07 12.89 -24.37
C VAL A 60 -0.11 11.40 -24.72
N ASP A 61 0.30 11.04 -25.94
CA ASP A 61 0.35 9.64 -26.41
C ASP A 61 1.35 8.80 -25.57
N ARG A 62 2.45 9.40 -25.10
CA ARG A 62 3.41 8.74 -24.19
C ARG A 62 2.81 8.49 -22.81
N LEU A 63 2.06 9.45 -22.26
CA LEU A 63 1.47 9.33 -20.93
C LEU A 63 0.26 8.39 -20.89
N SER A 64 -0.53 8.33 -21.97
CA SER A 64 -1.64 7.38 -22.08
C SER A 64 -1.13 5.93 -22.10
N ALA A 65 -0.04 5.66 -22.84
CA ALA A 65 0.59 4.33 -22.85
C ALA A 65 1.13 3.90 -21.46
N LEU A 66 1.44 4.86 -20.58
CA LEU A 66 1.93 4.60 -19.23
C LEU A 66 0.81 4.54 -18.17
N ASN A 67 -0.41 4.99 -18.48
CA ASN A 67 -1.51 5.11 -17.52
C ASN A 67 -2.83 4.61 -18.09
N GLU A 68 -3.09 3.33 -17.87
CA GLU A 68 -4.36 2.66 -18.20
C GLU A 68 -5.55 3.21 -17.36
N VAL A 69 -5.29 3.83 -16.20
CA VAL A 69 -6.32 4.18 -15.21
C VAL A 69 -7.06 5.50 -15.49
N ASN A 70 -6.50 6.41 -16.31
CA ASN A 70 -7.09 7.73 -16.60
C ASN A 70 -7.43 7.94 -18.09
N GLU A 71 -7.78 6.85 -18.77
CA GLU A 71 -7.94 6.83 -20.23
C GLU A 71 -8.97 7.84 -20.74
N ILE A 72 -10.07 8.08 -20.02
CA ILE A 72 -11.16 8.96 -20.48
C ILE A 72 -10.71 10.43 -20.61
N GLU A 73 -10.02 10.99 -19.61
CA GLU A 73 -9.57 12.40 -19.65
C GLU A 73 -8.40 12.60 -20.63
N LEU A 74 -7.54 11.60 -20.76
CA LEU A 74 -6.44 11.59 -21.73
C LEU A 74 -6.96 11.48 -23.17
N GLN A 75 -7.98 10.67 -23.43
CA GLN A 75 -8.62 10.54 -24.74
C GLN A 75 -9.37 11.81 -25.15
N ASP A 76 -10.11 12.46 -24.24
CA ASP A 76 -10.76 13.76 -24.51
C ASP A 76 -9.71 14.83 -24.86
N SER A 77 -8.60 14.88 -24.11
CA SER A 77 -7.50 15.80 -24.38
C SER A 77 -6.87 15.54 -25.76
N ARG A 78 -6.61 14.27 -26.10
CA ARG A 78 -6.09 13.85 -27.40
C ARG A 78 -7.01 14.25 -28.56
N TYR A 79 -8.31 14.06 -28.39
CA TYR A 79 -9.32 14.41 -29.39
C TYR A 79 -9.34 15.93 -29.65
N ARG A 80 -9.27 16.75 -28.60
CA ARG A 80 -9.19 18.21 -28.73
C ARG A 80 -7.91 18.68 -29.41
N VAL A 81 -6.76 18.08 -29.08
CA VAL A 81 -5.50 18.37 -29.79
C VAL A 81 -5.64 18.08 -31.28
N GLN A 82 -6.23 16.93 -31.64
CA GLN A 82 -6.44 16.58 -33.05
C GLN A 82 -7.38 17.56 -33.75
N GLN A 83 -8.49 17.94 -33.12
CA GLN A 83 -9.41 18.93 -33.67
C GLN A 83 -8.74 20.29 -33.90
N LEU A 84 -7.86 20.71 -32.98
CA LEU A 84 -7.09 21.96 -33.13
C LEU A 84 -6.11 21.87 -34.29
N ILE A 85 -5.36 20.78 -34.41
CA ILE A 85 -4.44 20.54 -35.54
C ILE A 85 -5.20 20.57 -36.88
N ASP A 86 -6.32 19.87 -36.96
CA ASP A 86 -7.14 19.80 -38.18
C ASP A 86 -7.75 21.18 -38.53
N SER A 87 -8.13 21.96 -37.52
CA SER A 87 -8.66 23.31 -37.70
C SER A 87 -7.60 24.32 -38.14
N VAL A 88 -6.37 24.20 -37.61
CA VAL A 88 -5.21 25.01 -38.01
C VAL A 88 -4.71 24.63 -39.43
N GLY A 89 -4.85 23.37 -39.82
CA GLY A 89 -4.45 22.88 -41.14
C GLY A 89 -5.38 23.29 -42.28
N ARG A 90 -6.67 23.55 -42.02
CA ARG A 90 -7.72 23.69 -43.06
C ARG A 90 -8.24 25.11 -43.31
N LEU A 91 -7.84 26.16 -42.59
CA LEU A 91 -8.49 27.48 -42.65
C LEU A 91 -7.58 28.67 -43.02
N ASN A 92 -8.15 29.56 -43.84
CA ASN A 92 -7.66 30.92 -44.10
C ASN A 92 -7.45 31.67 -42.76
N PHE A 93 -6.19 31.96 -42.45
CA PHE A 93 -5.76 32.56 -41.18
C PHE A 93 -6.28 34.00 -41.05
N THR A 94 -7.29 34.19 -40.20
CA THR A 94 -7.67 35.51 -39.70
C THR A 94 -7.08 35.69 -38.31
N VAL A 95 -6.50 36.85 -38.02
CA VAL A 95 -5.80 37.17 -36.74
C VAL A 95 -6.64 36.86 -35.50
N ASN A 96 -7.96 37.00 -35.58
CA ASN A 96 -8.88 36.70 -34.47
C ASN A 96 -8.90 35.20 -34.09
N LYS A 97 -8.89 34.29 -35.08
CA LYS A 97 -8.91 32.84 -34.83
C LYS A 97 -7.61 32.34 -34.21
N LEU A 98 -6.47 32.91 -34.62
CA LEU A 98 -5.16 32.62 -34.01
C LEU A 98 -5.15 32.97 -32.51
N ARG A 99 -5.78 34.09 -32.14
CA ARG A 99 -5.86 34.51 -30.74
C ARG A 99 -6.73 33.58 -29.89
N GLU A 100 -7.82 33.06 -30.45
CA GLU A 100 -8.67 32.06 -29.80
C GLU A 100 -7.93 30.73 -29.62
N TYR A 101 -7.29 30.20 -30.66
CA TYR A 101 -6.55 28.94 -30.57
C TYR A 101 -5.36 29.01 -29.60
N ARG A 102 -4.66 30.15 -29.52
CA ARG A 102 -3.64 30.36 -28.48
C ARG A 102 -4.21 30.31 -27.06
N LYS A 103 -5.41 30.85 -26.85
CA LYS A 103 -6.07 30.80 -25.55
C LYS A 103 -6.45 29.36 -25.19
N GLU A 104 -6.99 28.61 -26.15
CA GLU A 104 -7.33 27.20 -25.96
C GLU A 104 -6.10 26.34 -25.70
N LEU A 105 -4.99 26.58 -26.43
CA LEU A 105 -3.72 25.88 -26.23
C LEU A 105 -3.20 26.08 -24.79
N ARG A 106 -3.18 27.32 -24.28
CA ARG A 106 -2.76 27.60 -22.90
C ARG A 106 -3.63 26.92 -21.84
N ILE A 107 -4.95 26.85 -22.07
CA ILE A 107 -5.86 26.14 -21.17
C ILE A 107 -5.54 24.63 -21.19
N LEU A 108 -5.24 24.10 -22.36
CA LEU A 108 -4.91 22.69 -22.55
C LEU A 108 -3.56 22.33 -21.92
N GLU A 109 -2.54 23.18 -22.06
CA GLU A 109 -1.25 23.08 -21.38
C GLU A 109 -1.41 23.07 -19.85
N ALA A 110 -2.19 24.01 -19.29
CA ALA A 110 -2.42 24.06 -17.85
C ALA A 110 -3.17 22.81 -17.34
N ARG A 111 -4.10 22.28 -18.13
CA ARG A 111 -4.82 21.03 -17.79
C ARG A 111 -3.89 19.83 -17.87
N TYR A 112 -3.03 19.78 -18.88
CA TYR A 112 -2.01 18.75 -19.05
C TYR A 112 -1.03 18.73 -17.86
N ASP A 113 -0.51 19.89 -17.45
CA ASP A 113 0.39 19.99 -16.30
C ASP A 113 -0.27 19.52 -14.99
N SER A 114 -1.56 19.85 -14.82
CA SER A 114 -2.36 19.37 -13.69
C SER A 114 -2.50 17.84 -13.68
N ILE A 115 -2.81 17.23 -14.84
CA ILE A 115 -2.91 15.77 -14.97
C ILE A 115 -1.55 15.12 -14.70
N LYS A 116 -0.46 15.69 -15.22
CA LYS A 116 0.91 15.19 -15.00
C LYS A 116 1.28 15.21 -13.52
N LEU A 117 0.98 16.29 -12.81
CA LEU A 117 1.22 16.40 -11.36
C LEU A 117 0.41 15.36 -10.57
N LYS A 118 -0.89 15.23 -10.86
CA LYS A 118 -1.74 14.20 -10.24
C LYS A 118 -1.21 12.81 -10.50
N ASN A 119 -0.74 12.53 -11.72
CA ASN A 119 -0.20 11.24 -12.06
C ASN A 119 1.07 10.91 -11.27
N ASN A 120 2.02 11.85 -11.20
CA ASN A 120 3.23 11.67 -10.40
C ASN A 120 2.89 11.43 -8.92
N TYR A 121 1.90 12.15 -8.38
CA TYR A 121 1.41 11.95 -7.02
C TYR A 121 0.82 10.55 -6.81
N PHE A 122 -0.04 10.07 -7.72
CA PHE A 122 -0.60 8.72 -7.63
C PHE A 122 0.47 7.64 -7.77
N ARG A 123 1.44 7.82 -8.67
CA ARG A 123 2.57 6.88 -8.80
C ARG A 123 3.38 6.78 -7.51
N TYR A 124 3.68 7.92 -6.89
CA TYR A 124 4.37 7.95 -5.60
C TYR A 124 3.57 7.24 -4.52
N ASN A 125 2.26 7.52 -4.40
CA ASN A 125 1.42 6.87 -3.41
C ASN A 125 1.29 5.36 -3.64
N ASN A 126 1.14 4.91 -4.88
CA ASN A 126 1.11 3.49 -5.20
C ASN A 126 2.41 2.81 -4.80
N MET A 127 3.57 3.42 -5.08
CA MET A 127 4.87 2.91 -4.64
C MET A 127 4.94 2.77 -3.11
N GLN A 128 4.49 3.78 -2.37
CA GLN A 128 4.46 3.76 -0.91
C GLN A 128 3.51 2.68 -0.35
N ILE A 129 2.33 2.52 -0.96
CA ILE A 129 1.36 1.49 -0.56
C ILE A 129 1.92 0.09 -0.85
N THR A 130 2.54 -0.12 -2.02
CA THR A 130 3.18 -1.39 -2.36
C THR A 130 4.30 -1.73 -1.40
N GLN A 131 5.13 -0.76 -1.02
CA GLN A 131 6.18 -0.97 -0.03
C GLN A 131 5.58 -1.40 1.32
N LYS A 132 4.63 -0.63 1.86
CA LYS A 132 3.95 -0.97 3.13
C LYS A 132 3.26 -2.33 3.07
N TYR A 133 2.68 -2.70 1.93
CA TYR A 133 2.06 -4.00 1.74
C TYR A 133 3.09 -5.13 1.80
N ASN A 134 4.24 -4.96 1.16
CA ASN A 134 5.32 -5.95 1.21
C ASN A 134 5.87 -6.10 2.63
N ASP A 135 6.13 -4.99 3.32
CA ASP A 135 6.61 -4.99 4.71
C ASP A 135 5.60 -5.70 5.64
N ALA A 136 4.30 -5.39 5.50
CA ALA A 136 3.25 -6.04 6.28
C ALA A 136 3.14 -7.54 5.98
N ARG A 137 3.35 -7.94 4.71
CA ARG A 137 3.34 -9.34 4.31
C ARG A 137 4.53 -10.10 4.90
N GLU A 138 5.72 -9.51 4.87
CA GLU A 138 6.92 -10.09 5.48
C GLU A 138 6.73 -10.29 6.98
N LEU A 139 6.22 -9.27 7.68
CA LEU A 139 5.90 -9.36 9.11
C LEU A 139 4.87 -10.46 9.43
N ILE A 140 3.85 -10.63 8.59
CA ILE A 140 2.85 -11.70 8.77
C ILE A 140 3.48 -13.09 8.62
N GLU A 141 4.39 -13.27 7.66
CA GLU A 141 5.06 -14.56 7.47
C GLU A 141 6.05 -14.86 8.61
N GLU A 142 6.76 -13.84 9.11
CA GLU A 142 7.60 -13.95 10.31
C GLU A 142 6.76 -14.37 11.53
N LEU A 143 5.67 -13.66 11.83
CA LEU A 143 4.78 -13.98 12.95
C LEU A 143 4.13 -15.36 12.82
N ARG A 144 3.83 -15.81 11.59
CA ARG A 144 3.33 -17.17 11.36
C ARG A 144 4.38 -18.23 11.69
N GLY A 145 5.63 -18.01 11.29
CA GLY A 145 6.75 -18.89 11.63
C GLY A 145 7.00 -18.96 13.14
N GLU A 146 7.01 -17.80 13.81
CA GLU A 146 7.13 -17.74 15.28
C GLU A 146 5.98 -18.45 15.97
N SER A 147 4.73 -18.21 15.54
CA SER A 147 3.54 -18.86 16.09
C SER A 147 3.57 -20.38 15.94
N SER A 148 4.03 -20.91 14.80
CA SER A 148 4.20 -22.36 14.65
C SER A 148 5.25 -22.92 15.61
N SER A 149 6.38 -22.23 15.78
CA SER A 149 7.42 -22.66 16.72
C SER A 149 6.94 -22.61 18.18
N LEU A 150 6.16 -21.58 18.52
CA LEU A 150 5.57 -21.43 19.85
C LEU A 150 4.52 -22.52 20.12
N ALA A 151 3.70 -22.86 19.13
CA ALA A 151 2.71 -23.93 19.24
C ALA A 151 3.38 -25.30 19.46
N GLU A 152 4.50 -25.58 18.77
CA GLU A 152 5.29 -26.79 18.98
C GLU A 152 5.92 -26.83 20.38
N ALA A 153 6.51 -25.72 20.82
CA ALA A 153 7.07 -25.60 22.16
C ALA A 153 6.00 -25.77 23.24
N GLU A 154 4.83 -25.17 23.06
CA GLU A 154 3.70 -25.31 23.98
C GLU A 154 3.19 -26.76 24.02
N ALA A 155 3.08 -27.42 22.87
CA ALA A 155 2.69 -28.83 22.80
C ALA A 155 3.68 -29.73 23.55
N LEU A 156 4.98 -29.50 23.38
CA LEU A 156 6.04 -30.24 24.07
C LEU A 156 5.99 -30.00 25.59
N LEU A 157 5.81 -28.74 26.02
CA LEU A 157 5.67 -28.40 27.43
C LEU A 157 4.41 -29.02 28.06
N ARG A 158 3.28 -29.03 27.34
CA ARG A 158 2.05 -29.70 27.78
C ARG A 158 2.24 -31.20 27.93
N GLN A 159 2.94 -31.85 26.99
CA GLN A 159 3.26 -33.26 27.07
C GLN A 159 4.14 -33.55 28.30
N LYS A 160 5.22 -32.78 28.48
CA LYS A 160 6.13 -32.92 29.62
C LYS A 160 5.40 -32.71 30.96
N ASN A 161 4.53 -31.69 31.06
CA ASN A 161 3.71 -31.47 32.25
C ASN A 161 2.76 -32.64 32.53
N LYS A 162 2.17 -33.25 31.50
CA LYS A 162 1.32 -34.43 31.65
C LYS A 162 2.13 -35.64 32.14
N GLU A 163 3.32 -35.85 31.59
CA GLU A 163 4.24 -36.91 32.04
C GLU A 163 4.65 -36.72 33.51
N LEU A 164 5.11 -35.53 33.89
CA LEU A 164 5.44 -35.21 35.29
C LEU A 164 4.23 -35.35 36.20
N SER A 165 3.04 -34.90 35.79
CA SER A 165 1.82 -35.05 36.58
C SER A 165 1.45 -36.52 36.81
N ASN A 166 1.62 -37.37 35.80
CA ASN A 166 1.41 -38.81 35.94
C ASN A 166 2.46 -39.44 36.87
N GLU A 167 3.72 -39.04 36.77
CA GLU A 167 4.77 -39.50 37.67
C GLU A 167 4.49 -39.08 39.13
N LEU A 168 4.05 -37.84 39.35
CA LEU A 168 3.68 -37.34 40.68
C LEU A 168 2.46 -38.09 41.26
N LYS A 169 1.47 -38.46 40.44
CA LYS A 169 0.33 -39.29 40.87
C LYS A 169 0.75 -40.68 41.32
N ILE A 170 1.79 -41.24 40.71
CA ILE A 170 2.33 -42.56 41.07
C ILE A 170 3.18 -42.45 42.37
N LYS A 171 3.79 -41.29 42.63
CA LYS A 171 4.73 -41.07 43.76
C LYS A 171 4.12 -40.72 45.12
N SER A 172 2.79 -40.61 45.29
CA SER A 172 2.22 -40.04 46.53
C SER A 172 1.45 -40.97 47.46
N TYR A 173 1.42 -42.28 47.23
CA TYR A 173 0.76 -43.21 48.17
C TYR A 173 1.71 -44.34 48.54
N LEU A 174 2.27 -44.24 49.75
CA LEU A 174 2.93 -45.36 50.42
C LEU A 174 1.91 -46.51 50.51
N LYS A 175 2.21 -47.62 49.83
CA LYS A 175 1.41 -48.84 49.98
C LYS A 175 1.75 -49.47 51.32
N MET A 176 0.75 -49.55 52.18
CA MET A 176 0.84 -50.15 53.51
C MET A 176 0.10 -51.48 53.49
N ASP A 177 0.72 -52.51 54.05
CA ASP A 177 0.13 -53.85 54.17
C ASP A 177 0.31 -54.38 55.60
N ASN A 178 -0.54 -55.33 55.99
CA ASN A 178 -0.54 -55.97 57.32
C ASN A 178 -0.55 -54.97 58.49
N THR A 179 -1.47 -54.01 58.48
CA THR A 179 -1.66 -53.06 59.59
C THR A 179 -2.33 -53.73 60.78
N GLU A 180 -1.61 -53.88 61.88
CA GLU A 180 -2.12 -54.46 63.12
C GLU A 180 -1.91 -53.51 64.32
N GLY A 181 -2.97 -53.31 65.10
CA GLY A 181 -2.92 -52.60 66.38
C GLY A 181 -3.30 -53.52 67.53
N SER A 182 -2.48 -53.57 68.59
CA SER A 182 -2.78 -54.37 69.78
C SER A 182 -2.38 -53.68 71.08
N GLY A 183 -3.26 -53.80 72.08
CA GLY A 183 -3.00 -53.39 73.45
C GLY A 183 -2.39 -54.53 74.27
N PHE A 184 -1.42 -54.18 75.11
CA PHE A 184 -0.73 -55.12 75.98
C PHE A 184 -0.79 -54.65 77.43
N ARG A 185 -1.04 -55.61 78.32
CA ARG A 185 -0.88 -55.49 79.76
C ARG A 185 0.46 -56.09 80.16
N LEU A 186 1.24 -55.41 80.99
CA LEU A 186 2.49 -55.97 81.51
C LEU A 186 2.19 -56.74 82.79
N ARG A 187 2.42 -58.06 82.78
CA ARG A 187 2.32 -58.89 83.98
C ARG A 187 3.56 -59.77 84.04
N GLY A 188 4.57 -59.31 84.78
CA GLY A 188 5.88 -59.95 84.83
C GLY A 188 6.65 -59.81 83.50
N PRO A 189 7.52 -60.77 83.14
CA PRO A 189 8.46 -60.62 82.04
C PRO A 189 7.83 -60.74 80.63
N ARG A 190 6.56 -61.17 80.50
CA ARG A 190 5.89 -61.35 79.20
C ARG A 190 4.64 -60.48 79.08
N PRO A 191 4.54 -59.62 78.04
CA PRO A 191 3.33 -58.83 77.80
C PRO A 191 2.18 -59.72 77.34
N ILE A 192 0.98 -59.51 77.90
CA ILE A 192 -0.23 -60.26 77.54
C ILE A 192 -1.15 -59.35 76.74
N ARG A 193 -1.61 -59.82 75.57
CA ARG A 193 -2.57 -59.07 74.72
C ARG A 193 -3.90 -58.93 75.46
N THR A 194 -4.44 -57.73 75.50
CA THR A 194 -5.75 -57.46 76.09
C THR A 194 -6.54 -56.44 75.27
N ASN A 195 -7.86 -56.60 75.25
CA ASN A 195 -8.82 -55.67 74.67
C ASN A 195 -9.47 -54.75 75.70
N LYS A 196 -9.17 -54.92 77.01
CA LYS A 196 -9.76 -54.12 78.08
C LYS A 196 -8.96 -52.84 78.31
N ALA A 197 -9.53 -51.72 77.87
CA ALA A 197 -8.90 -50.39 77.90
C ALA A 197 -8.31 -50.01 79.27
N SER A 198 -9.00 -50.30 80.37
CA SER A 198 -8.53 -49.96 81.73
C SER A 198 -7.32 -50.74 82.21
N THR A 199 -6.87 -51.75 81.45
CA THR A 199 -5.75 -52.62 81.82
C THR A 199 -4.61 -52.59 80.80
N ILE A 200 -4.73 -51.77 79.76
CA ILE A 200 -3.68 -51.59 78.75
C ILE A 200 -2.60 -50.67 79.33
N GLU A 201 -1.35 -51.10 79.24
CA GLU A 201 -0.20 -50.29 79.66
C GLU A 201 0.69 -49.89 78.48
N LYS A 202 0.70 -50.69 77.40
CA LYS A 202 1.44 -50.38 76.17
C LYS A 202 0.60 -50.69 74.93
N LEU A 203 0.75 -49.86 73.91
CA LEU A 203 0.20 -50.08 72.58
C LEU A 203 1.33 -50.49 71.63
N ARG A 204 1.04 -51.42 70.72
CA ARG A 204 1.93 -51.80 69.62
C ARG A 204 1.16 -51.69 68.32
N GLY A 205 1.72 -50.93 67.38
CA GLY A 205 1.33 -50.91 65.99
C GLY A 205 2.39 -51.63 65.16
N CYS A 206 1.98 -52.60 64.34
CA CYS A 206 2.82 -53.20 63.32
C CYS A 206 2.25 -52.79 61.96
N VAL A 207 3.12 -52.35 61.05
CA VAL A 207 2.75 -52.03 59.67
C VAL A 207 3.92 -52.40 58.76
N THR A 208 3.61 -52.99 57.61
CA THR A 208 4.60 -53.25 56.56
C THR A 208 4.45 -52.15 55.51
N ILE A 209 5.54 -51.44 55.23
CA ILE A 209 5.57 -50.43 54.17
C ILE A 209 6.28 -51.06 52.97
N GLU A 210 5.60 -51.13 51.83
CA GLU A 210 6.19 -51.66 50.60
C GLU A 210 7.30 -50.72 50.09
N ALA A 211 8.38 -51.29 49.54
CA ALA A 211 9.50 -50.52 49.04
C ALA A 211 9.13 -49.78 47.74
N ASP A 212 9.18 -48.46 47.78
CA ASP A 212 9.08 -47.63 46.57
C ASP A 212 10.45 -47.54 45.88
N GLN A 213 10.53 -48.09 44.67
CA GLN A 213 11.73 -48.12 43.82
C GLN A 213 12.11 -46.72 43.30
N SER A 214 11.23 -45.73 43.40
CA SER A 214 11.44 -44.36 42.89
C SER A 214 11.98 -43.38 43.94
N SER A 215 12.03 -43.79 45.22
CA SER A 215 12.62 -43.01 46.30
C SER A 215 14.11 -43.32 46.42
N GLY A 216 14.97 -42.36 46.05
CA GLY A 216 16.40 -42.43 46.34
C GLY A 216 16.67 -42.53 47.85
N THR A 217 17.95 -42.68 48.22
CA THR A 217 18.42 -42.77 49.61
C THR A 217 18.07 -41.49 50.38
N MET A 218 16.87 -41.46 50.95
CA MET A 218 16.32 -40.38 51.76
C MET A 218 16.06 -40.91 53.16
N ASP A 219 16.32 -40.10 54.19
CA ASP A 219 15.97 -40.43 55.56
C ASP A 219 14.44 -40.49 55.72
N LYS A 220 13.92 -41.67 56.09
CA LYS A 220 12.49 -41.92 56.26
C LYS A 220 12.12 -41.75 57.72
N VAL A 221 11.33 -40.71 58.04
CA VAL A 221 10.77 -40.50 59.39
C VAL A 221 9.32 -40.97 59.41
N ILE A 222 8.99 -41.88 60.34
CA ILE A 222 7.63 -42.41 60.51
C ILE A 222 7.03 -41.80 61.78
N TYR A 223 5.83 -41.21 61.66
CA TYR A 223 5.07 -40.69 62.79
C TYR A 223 3.89 -41.62 63.08
N PHE A 224 3.71 -42.00 64.34
CA PHE A 224 2.53 -42.74 64.81
C PHE A 224 1.59 -41.79 65.54
N GLN A 225 0.38 -41.63 65.00
CA GLN A 225 -0.70 -40.89 65.66
C GLN A 225 -1.72 -41.89 66.21
N PHE A 226 -1.94 -41.85 67.52
CA PHE A 226 -2.99 -42.64 68.16
C PHE A 226 -4.22 -41.75 68.33
N LEU A 227 -5.30 -42.08 67.62
CA LEU A 227 -6.56 -41.35 67.68
C LEU A 227 -7.47 -41.94 68.77
N GLY A 228 -8.15 -41.06 69.50
CA GLY A 228 -9.17 -41.46 70.46
C GLY A 228 -10.47 -41.91 69.78
N PRO A 229 -11.45 -42.43 70.55
CA PRO A 229 -12.72 -42.94 70.01
C PRO A 229 -13.55 -41.88 69.26
N ASN A 230 -13.29 -40.60 69.48
CA ASN A 230 -13.98 -39.50 68.80
C ASN A 230 -13.34 -39.09 67.47
N MET A 231 -12.26 -39.78 67.03
CA MET A 231 -11.54 -39.49 65.78
C MET A 231 -11.23 -38.01 65.55
N ARG A 232 -10.95 -37.27 66.63
CA ARG A 232 -10.49 -35.88 66.61
C ARG A 232 -9.08 -35.82 67.15
#